data_AF-A0A1R3GZ50-F1
#
_entry.id   AF-A0A1R3GZ50-F1
#
_cell.length_a   1.000
_cell.length_b   1.000
_cell.length_c   1.000
_cell.angle_alpha   90.00
_cell.angle_beta   90.00
_cell.angle_gamma   90.00
#
_symmetry.space_group_name_H-M   'P 1'
#
loop_
_entity.id
_entity.type
_entity.pdbx_description
1 polymer ?
#
loop_
_entity_poly.entity_id
_entity_poly.type
_entity_poly.pdbx_seq_one_letter_code
_entity_poly.pdbx_strand_id
1 'polypeptide(L)'
;MKKRELMGENGFVLAAKAMGKKVKEVEKSGLIGVETWIPTVMERAKSGRLTSVAGSPKLYVYNTDFGWGKPSKVELVHIESGDVISLAESRDEQGGIEVGLALNMNQMDEFVAIFEQSLKLL
;
A
#
# COMPACT_ATOMS: atom_id res chain seq x y z
N MET A 1 6.78 9.43 -14.68
CA MET A 1 5.82 8.56 -15.39
C MET A 1 4.52 9.34 -15.56
N LYS A 2 3.96 9.38 -16.76
CA LYS A 2 2.77 10.18 -17.09
C LYS A 2 1.50 9.36 -16.83
N LYS A 3 0.40 10.02 -16.46
CA LYS A 3 -0.92 9.35 -16.24
C LYS A 3 -1.32 8.44 -17.40
N ARG A 4 -1.16 8.90 -18.65
CA ARG A 4 -1.48 8.11 -19.85
C ARG A 4 -0.72 6.79 -19.98
N GLU A 5 0.51 6.73 -19.45
CA GLU A 5 1.34 5.52 -19.50
C GLU A 5 0.86 4.49 -18.47
N LEU A 6 0.42 4.98 -17.31
CA LEU A 6 -0.15 4.16 -16.24
C LEU A 6 -1.55 3.63 -16.56
N MET A 7 -2.32 4.34 -17.38
CA MET A 7 -3.65 3.89 -17.83
C MET A 7 -3.61 3.03 -19.09
N GLY A 8 -2.43 2.81 -19.69
CA GLY A 8 -2.28 1.92 -20.83
C GLY A 8 -2.22 0.44 -20.43
N GLU A 9 -2.27 -0.46 -21.41
CA GLU A 9 -2.27 -1.93 -21.20
C GLU A 9 -1.12 -2.42 -20.31
N ASN A 10 0.07 -1.82 -20.44
CA ASN A 10 1.26 -2.17 -19.65
C ASN A 10 1.39 -1.36 -18.34
N GLY A 11 0.37 -0.59 -17.98
CA GLY A 11 0.41 0.37 -16.87
C GLY A 11 0.78 -0.27 -15.53
N PHE A 12 0.18 -1.43 -15.22
CA PHE A 12 0.49 -2.19 -14.01
C PHE A 12 1.96 -2.62 -13.94
N VAL A 13 2.49 -3.21 -15.01
CA VAL A 13 3.89 -3.66 -15.08
C VAL A 13 4.85 -2.48 -14.99
N LEU A 14 4.53 -1.35 -15.62
CA LEU A 14 5.33 -0.12 -15.53
C LEU A 14 5.35 0.43 -14.10
N ALA A 15 4.20 0.46 -13.41
CA ALA A 15 4.11 0.86 -12.02
C ALA A 15 4.96 -0.04 -11.12
N ALA A 16 4.83 -1.36 -11.25
CA ALA A 16 5.59 -2.34 -10.48
C ALA A 16 7.11 -2.19 -10.70
N LYS A 17 7.55 -2.02 -11.95
CA LYS A 17 8.96 -1.77 -12.28
C LYS A 17 9.47 -0.47 -11.67
N ALA A 18 8.69 0.60 -11.72
CA ALA A 18 9.07 1.89 -11.15
C ALA A 18 9.22 1.80 -9.61
N MET A 19 8.28 1.15 -8.93
CA MET A 19 8.35 0.91 -7.48
C MET A 19 9.56 0.05 -7.12
N GLY A 20 9.74 -1.10 -7.79
CA GLY A 20 10.86 -2.00 -7.54
C GLY A 20 12.23 -1.35 -7.81
N LYS A 21 12.34 -0.51 -8.84
CA LYS A 21 13.56 0.28 -9.07
C LYS A 21 13.85 1.22 -7.89
N LYS A 22 12.83 1.93 -7.39
CA LYS A 22 13.02 2.88 -6.28
C LYS A 22 13.38 2.18 -4.98
N VAL A 23 12.79 1.01 -4.68
CA VAL A 23 13.17 0.18 -3.53
C VAL A 23 14.65 -0.23 -3.62
N LYS A 24 15.11 -0.71 -4.78
CA LYS A 24 16.52 -1.07 -5.01
C LYS A 24 17.48 0.11 -4.88
N GLU A 25 17.06 1.31 -5.25
CA GLU A 25 17.86 2.53 -5.04
C GLU A 25 18.03 2.81 -3.54
N VAL A 26 16.93 2.77 -2.77
CA VAL A 26 16.96 2.99 -1.31
C VAL A 26 17.78 1.92 -0.60
N GLU A 27 17.68 0.65 -1.01
CA GLU A 27 18.49 -0.45 -0.48
C GLU A 27 20.00 -0.19 -0.64
N LYS A 28 20.41 0.39 -1.78
CA LYS A 28 21.82 0.73 -2.04
C LYS A 28 22.29 1.99 -1.33
N SER A 29 21.43 3.01 -1.22
CA SER A 29 21.78 4.29 -0.61
C SER A 29 21.63 4.30 0.92
N GLY A 30 20.89 3.35 1.49
CA GLY A 30 20.50 3.38 2.89
C GLY A 30 19.70 4.65 3.21
N LEU A 31 20.03 5.28 4.34
CA LEU A 31 19.38 6.50 4.84
C LEU A 31 19.97 7.80 4.29
N ILE A 32 20.87 7.73 3.30
CA ILE A 32 21.43 8.94 2.67
C ILE A 32 20.29 9.75 2.02
N GLY A 33 20.18 11.03 2.37
CA GLY A 33 19.15 11.93 1.83
C GLY A 33 17.81 11.90 2.57
N VAL A 34 17.68 11.11 3.65
CA VAL A 34 16.44 10.97 4.43
C VAL A 34 15.99 12.29 5.07
N GLU A 35 16.93 13.20 5.34
CA GLU A 35 16.66 14.54 5.88
C GLU A 35 15.72 15.37 4.99
N THR A 36 15.67 15.06 3.69
CA THR A 36 14.79 15.74 2.72
C THR A 36 13.46 15.02 2.48
N TRP A 37 13.27 13.82 3.02
CA TRP A 37 12.08 13.00 2.73
C TRP A 37 10.81 13.63 3.27
N ILE A 38 10.81 14.07 4.53
CA ILE A 38 9.63 14.68 5.16
C ILE A 38 9.17 15.92 4.36
N PRO A 39 10.03 16.91 4.07
CA PRO A 39 9.64 18.04 3.20
C PRO A 39 9.08 17.60 1.84
N THR A 40 9.73 16.63 1.19
CA THR A 40 9.32 16.13 -0.13
C THR A 40 7.95 15.45 -0.10
N VAL A 41 7.69 14.63 0.93
CA VAL A 41 6.40 13.96 1.13
C VAL A 41 5.31 14.99 1.41
N MET A 42 5.58 15.99 2.25
CA MET A 42 4.64 17.07 2.56
C MET A 42 4.30 17.91 1.32
N GLU A 43 5.29 18.21 0.46
CA GLU A 43 5.05 18.90 -0.80
C GLU A 43 4.16 18.08 -1.74
N ARG A 44 4.41 16.77 -1.85
CA ARG A 44 3.58 15.87 -2.66
C ARG A 44 2.17 15.70 -2.12
N ALA A 45 2.01 15.64 -0.80
CA ALA A 45 0.70 15.54 -0.15
C ALA A 45 -0.19 16.73 -0.56
N LYS A 46 0.37 17.95 -0.64
CA LYS A 46 -0.36 19.15 -1.10
C LYS A 46 -0.88 19.04 -2.54
N SER A 47 -0.31 18.18 -3.37
CA SER A 47 -0.77 17.97 -4.74
C SER A 47 -2.00 17.07 -4.86
N GLY A 48 -2.43 16.42 -3.77
CA GLY A 48 -3.53 15.44 -3.77
C GLY A 48 -3.24 14.18 -4.60
N ARG A 49 -1.96 13.89 -4.87
CA ARG A 49 -1.51 12.77 -5.71
C ARG A 49 -0.48 11.89 -4.99
N LEU A 50 -0.69 11.72 -3.69
CA LEU A 50 0.16 10.90 -2.85
C LEU A 50 -0.70 9.82 -2.20
N THR A 51 -0.40 8.57 -2.50
CA THR A 51 -0.87 7.43 -1.71
C THR A 51 0.32 6.88 -0.94
N SER A 52 0.14 6.63 0.35
CA SER A 52 1.15 6.01 1.20
C SER A 52 0.72 4.61 1.62
N VAL A 53 1.68 3.81 2.07
CA VAL A 53 1.44 2.45 2.55
C VAL A 53 1.92 2.39 4.00
N ALA A 54 1.05 1.94 4.89
CA ALA A 54 1.33 1.73 6.29
C ALA A 54 1.36 0.23 6.62
N GLY A 55 2.24 -0.16 7.55
CA GLY A 55 2.42 -1.57 7.90
C GLY A 55 3.30 -2.33 6.90
N SER A 56 3.37 -3.64 7.09
CA SER A 56 4.11 -4.57 6.24
C SER A 56 3.74 -6.01 6.63
N PRO A 57 3.58 -6.93 5.67
CA PRO A 57 3.36 -8.35 5.96
C PRO A 57 4.57 -9.03 6.62
N LYS A 58 5.69 -8.33 6.81
CA LYS A 58 6.86 -8.80 7.56
C LYS A 58 6.87 -8.38 9.03
N LEU A 59 5.84 -7.66 9.49
CA LEU A 59 5.71 -7.28 10.90
C LEU A 59 5.07 -8.37 11.75
N TYR A 60 4.34 -9.31 11.13
CA TYR A 60 3.73 -10.45 11.82
C TYR A 60 2.83 -10.02 12.99
N VAL A 61 2.00 -9.00 12.77
CA VAL A 61 1.12 -8.41 13.79
C VAL A 61 0.13 -9.41 14.39
N TYR A 62 -0.34 -10.40 13.62
CA TYR A 62 -1.20 -11.49 14.09
C TYR A 62 -0.47 -12.52 14.96
N ASN A 63 0.86 -12.50 15.03
CA ASN A 63 1.61 -13.34 15.99
C ASN A 63 1.61 -12.77 17.42
N THR A 64 1.04 -11.59 17.62
CA THR A 64 0.87 -11.01 18.96
C THR A 64 -0.08 -11.89 19.78
N ASP A 65 0.36 -12.44 20.91
CA ASP A 65 -0.49 -13.21 21.81
C ASP A 65 -0.23 -12.79 23.26
N PHE A 66 -1.28 -12.30 23.92
CA PHE A 66 -1.22 -11.86 25.32
C PHE A 66 -1.68 -12.95 26.31
N GLY A 67 -1.94 -14.17 25.84
CA GLY A 67 -2.43 -15.31 26.63
C GLY A 67 -3.87 -15.74 26.29
N TRP A 68 -4.50 -15.09 25.32
CA TRP A 68 -5.87 -15.39 24.86
C TRP A 68 -5.93 -15.85 23.40
N GLY A 69 -4.78 -16.06 22.76
CA GLY A 69 -4.66 -16.41 21.35
C GLY A 69 -4.43 -15.18 20.46
N LYS A 70 -4.15 -15.45 19.18
CA LYS A 70 -3.90 -14.43 18.15
C LYS A 70 -5.11 -13.49 17.94
N PRO A 71 -4.89 -12.22 17.55
CA PRO A 71 -5.94 -11.28 17.19
C PRO A 71 -6.92 -11.88 16.17
N SER A 72 -8.18 -11.52 16.31
CA SER A 72 -9.21 -11.88 15.32
C SER A 72 -9.14 -10.99 14.08
N LYS A 73 -8.74 -9.73 14.26
CA LYS A 73 -8.54 -8.74 13.19
C LYS A 73 -7.52 -7.69 13.64
N VAL A 74 -6.74 -7.17 12.71
CA VAL A 74 -5.89 -5.98 12.91
C VAL A 74 -6.33 -4.89 11.96
N GLU A 75 -6.50 -3.67 12.48
CA GLU A 75 -6.87 -2.49 11.71
C GLU A 75 -5.93 -1.32 12.03
N LEU A 76 -5.50 -0.60 11.01
CA LEU A 76 -4.71 0.62 11.16
C LEU A 76 -5.65 1.82 11.06
N VAL A 77 -6.20 2.25 12.19
CA VAL A 77 -7.25 3.29 12.23
C VAL A 77 -6.84 4.65 11.64
N HIS A 78 -5.55 4.96 11.59
CA HIS A 78 -5.04 6.22 11.05
C HIS A 78 -5.15 6.34 9.52
N ILE A 79 -5.58 5.29 8.81
CA ILE A 79 -5.71 5.30 7.35
C ILE A 79 -7.03 5.94 6.85
N GLU A 80 -7.89 6.39 7.75
CA GLU A 80 -9.24 6.92 7.45
C GLU A 80 -9.26 8.07 6.42
N SER A 81 -8.14 8.77 6.23
CA SER A 81 -8.05 9.93 5.31
C SER A 81 -8.09 9.58 3.82
N GLY A 82 -8.23 8.32 3.41
CA GLY A 82 -8.34 7.90 2.01
C GLY A 82 -7.04 7.80 1.21
N ASP A 83 -5.96 8.37 1.73
CA ASP A 83 -4.65 8.45 1.06
C ASP A 83 -3.65 7.40 1.58
N VAL A 84 -4.09 6.45 2.40
CA VAL A 84 -3.23 5.44 3.02
C VAL A 84 -3.81 4.04 2.83
N ILE A 85 -2.96 3.13 2.38
CA ILE A 85 -3.27 1.69 2.27
C ILE A 85 -2.57 0.98 3.44
N SER A 86 -3.28 0.13 4.18
CA SER A 86 -2.63 -0.73 5.17
C SER A 86 -2.23 -2.07 4.55
N LEU A 87 -1.08 -2.60 4.99
CA LEU A 87 -0.62 -3.94 4.66
C LEU A 87 -0.26 -4.73 5.92
N ALA A 88 -0.77 -5.95 6.00
CA ALA A 88 -0.42 -6.94 7.02
C ALA A 88 -0.35 -8.33 6.39
N GLU A 89 0.28 -9.28 7.07
CA GLU A 89 0.17 -10.69 6.72
C GLU A 89 -1.26 -11.17 6.94
N SER A 90 -1.71 -12.13 6.12
CA SER A 90 -3.00 -12.77 6.33
C SER A 90 -3.00 -13.56 7.62
N ARG A 91 -4.08 -13.40 8.40
CA ARG A 91 -4.29 -14.15 9.64
C ARG A 91 -4.32 -15.67 9.40
N ASP A 92 -4.94 -16.09 8.30
CA ASP A 92 -5.40 -17.47 8.12
C ASP A 92 -4.84 -18.17 6.87
N GLU A 93 -4.24 -17.41 5.95
CA GLU A 93 -3.64 -17.95 4.73
C GLU A 93 -2.13 -17.76 4.73
N GLN A 94 -1.38 -18.87 4.66
CA GLN A 94 0.07 -18.79 4.60
C GLN A 94 0.53 -18.10 3.31
N GLY A 95 1.27 -17.01 3.45
CA GLY A 95 1.71 -16.18 2.32
C GLY A 95 0.66 -15.21 1.79
N GLY A 96 -0.56 -15.24 2.33
CA GLY A 96 -1.59 -14.26 2.04
C GLY A 96 -1.24 -12.88 2.62
N ILE A 97 -1.81 -11.84 2.01
CA ILE A 97 -1.62 -10.45 2.42
C ILE A 97 -3.00 -9.83 2.63
N GLU A 98 -3.20 -9.22 3.79
CA GLU A 98 -4.36 -8.36 4.03
C GLU A 98 -4.05 -6.94 3.57
N VAL A 99 -4.94 -6.38 2.75
CA VAL A 99 -4.89 -5.00 2.25
C VAL A 99 -6.09 -4.25 2.82
N GLY A 100 -5.85 -3.22 3.63
CA GLY A 100 -6.92 -2.38 4.18
C GLY A 100 -6.97 -1.00 3.51
N LEU A 101 -8.20 -0.52 3.33
CA LEU A 101 -8.52 0.72 2.62
C LEU A 101 -9.68 1.42 3.34
N ALA A 102 -9.63 2.74 3.42
CA ALA A 102 -10.73 3.55 3.92
C ALA A 102 -11.04 4.65 2.91
N LEU A 103 -11.99 4.41 2.01
CA LEU A 103 -12.40 5.35 0.95
C LEU A 103 -13.84 5.80 1.19
N ASN A 104 -14.26 6.90 0.56
CA ASN A 104 -15.69 7.22 0.53
C ASN A 104 -16.45 6.15 -0.27
N MET A 105 -17.76 6.04 -0.04
CA MET A 105 -18.57 4.95 -0.60
C MET A 105 -18.43 4.82 -2.12
N ASN A 106 -18.57 5.93 -2.86
CA ASN A 106 -18.49 5.93 -4.32
C ASN A 106 -17.10 5.45 -4.81
N GLN A 107 -16.03 5.89 -4.15
CA GLN A 107 -14.67 5.45 -4.47
C GLN A 107 -14.43 3.99 -4.12
N MET A 108 -15.01 3.50 -3.03
CA MET A 108 -14.92 2.09 -2.65
C MET A 108 -15.62 1.19 -3.67
N ASP A 109 -16.81 1.59 -4.13
CA ASP A 109 -17.56 0.85 -5.16
C ASP A 109 -16.76 0.77 -6.48
N GLU A 110 -16.17 1.88 -6.91
CA GLU A 110 -15.28 1.91 -8.08
C GLU A 110 -14.04 1.03 -7.88
N PHE A 111 -13.41 1.11 -6.70
CA PHE A 111 -12.23 0.31 -6.37
C PHE A 111 -12.54 -1.18 -6.45
N VAL A 112 -13.63 -1.64 -5.80
CA VAL A 112 -14.04 -3.05 -5.80
C VAL A 112 -14.29 -3.54 -7.21
N ALA A 113 -15.02 -2.77 -8.03
CA ALA A 113 -15.28 -3.14 -9.42
C ALA A 113 -13.99 -3.33 -10.24
N ILE A 114 -13.04 -2.40 -10.12
CA ILE A 114 -11.75 -2.47 -10.82
C ILE A 114 -10.91 -3.63 -10.29
N PHE A 115 -10.87 -3.83 -8.98
CA PHE A 115 -10.08 -4.87 -8.32
C PHE A 115 -10.56 -6.26 -8.73
N GLU A 116 -11.86 -6.52 -8.64
CA GLU A 116 -12.46 -7.81 -9.04
C GLU A 116 -12.27 -8.09 -10.53
N GLN A 117 -12.43 -7.07 -11.38
CA GLN A 117 -12.17 -7.21 -12.82
C GLN A 117 -10.71 -7.58 -13.08
N SER A 118 -9.78 -6.92 -12.38
CA SER A 118 -8.34 -7.15 -12.54
C SER A 118 -7.93 -8.56 -12.08
N LEU A 119 -8.52 -9.06 -11.00
CA LEU A 119 -8.26 -10.42 -10.52
C LEU A 119 -8.70 -11.50 -11.52
N LYS A 120 -9.76 -11.26 -12.30
CA LYS A 120 -10.21 -12.19 -13.35
C LYS A 120 -9.27 -12.26 -14.56
N LEU A 121 -8.33 -11.30 -14.66
CA LEU A 121 -7.35 -11.24 -15.75
C LEU A 121 -6.00 -11.87 -15.36
N LEU A 122 -5.86 -12.34 -14.11
CA LEU A 122 -4.72 -13.12 -13.61
C LEU A 122 -5.01 -14.62 -13.74
#